data_AF-A0A927R3G9-F1
#
_entry.id   AF-A0A927R3G9-F1
#
_cell.length_a   1.000
_cell.length_b   1.000
_cell.length_c   1.000
_cell.angle_alpha   90.00
_cell.angle_beta   90.00
_cell.angle_gamma   90.00
#
_symmetry.space_group_name_H-M   'P 1'
#
loop_
_entity.id
_entity.type
_entity.pdbx_description
1 polymer ?
#
loop_
_entity_poly.entity_id
_entity_poly.type
_entity_poly.pdbx_seq_one_letter_code
_entity_poly.pdbx_strand_id
1 'polypeptide(L)'
;MDTSFALPVSALDAVLPQVDRCARHGLPSARRVDFALQSRPKLTGSNPALGGNVLATAGRVAEHAEKVRVTRIAGWPLCDRCVRTRRWWLLIASVCFWGGLALLIGAIVARIVAGQSAVLGIPMIGGIVLAIAAPAPFVLASLPRITRARTSDDGGAVLVRDAHPEFATQVRSTVDRLPQHPG
;
A
#
# COMPACT_ATOMS: atom_id res chain seq x y z
N MET A 1 -7.71 -16.90 -17.27
CA MET A 1 -8.85 -16.81 -16.34
C MET A 1 -8.58 -15.65 -15.40
N ASP A 2 -9.18 -14.49 -15.66
CA ASP A 2 -9.08 -13.34 -14.78
C ASP A 2 -9.97 -13.59 -13.56
N THR A 3 -9.37 -14.03 -12.44
CA THR A 3 -10.08 -14.19 -11.16
C THR A 3 -10.13 -12.85 -10.43
N SER A 4 -10.68 -11.83 -11.10
CA SER A 4 -11.08 -10.60 -10.43
C SER A 4 -12.33 -10.87 -9.61
N PHE A 5 -12.26 -10.58 -8.32
CA PHE A 5 -13.35 -10.84 -7.39
C PHE A 5 -13.77 -9.54 -6.70
N ALA A 6 -15.08 -9.28 -6.64
CA ALA A 6 -15.65 -8.09 -6.02
C ALA A 6 -16.41 -8.49 -4.75
N LEU A 7 -16.06 -7.87 -3.63
CA LEU A 7 -16.72 -8.03 -2.32
C LEU A 7 -17.44 -6.74 -1.96
N PRO A 8 -18.76 -6.76 -1.72
CA PRO A 8 -19.43 -5.58 -1.17
C PRO A 8 -18.86 -5.27 0.22
N VAL A 9 -18.61 -3.99 0.49
CA VAL A 9 -18.01 -3.55 1.76
C VAL A 9 -18.89 -3.92 2.95
N SER A 10 -20.21 -3.92 2.78
CA SER A 10 -21.19 -4.29 3.82
C SER A 10 -21.07 -5.74 4.28
N ALA A 11 -20.64 -6.67 3.42
CA ALA A 11 -20.46 -8.07 3.78
C ALA A 11 -19.05 -8.37 4.33
N LEU A 12 -18.13 -7.42 4.21
CA LEU A 12 -16.70 -7.66 4.42
C LEU A 12 -16.38 -8.04 5.87
N ASP A 13 -17.01 -7.36 6.82
CA ASP A 13 -16.81 -7.60 8.26
C ASP A 13 -17.36 -8.96 8.71
N ALA A 14 -18.40 -9.47 8.05
CA ALA A 14 -18.96 -10.80 8.34
C ALA A 14 -18.14 -11.93 7.68
N VAL A 15 -17.60 -11.68 6.49
CA VAL A 15 -16.93 -12.69 5.66
C VAL A 15 -15.46 -12.88 6.07
N LEU A 16 -14.69 -11.78 6.21
CA LEU A 16 -13.24 -11.85 6.39
C LEU A 16 -12.80 -12.67 7.61
N PRO A 17 -13.47 -12.59 8.79
CA PRO A 17 -13.10 -13.41 9.94
C PRO A 17 -13.16 -14.92 9.68
N GLN A 18 -13.98 -15.37 8.73
CA GLN A 18 -14.18 -16.79 8.42
C GLN A 18 -13.25 -17.31 7.31
N VAL A 19 -12.51 -16.42 6.65
CA VAL A 19 -11.61 -16.78 5.56
C VAL A 19 -10.21 -16.95 6.11
N ASP A 20 -9.67 -18.16 6.01
CA ASP A 20 -8.36 -18.54 6.56
C ASP A 20 -7.29 -18.69 5.48
N ARG A 21 -7.60 -18.34 4.24
CA ARG A 21 -6.67 -18.45 3.10
C ARG A 21 -6.21 -17.07 2.65
N CYS A 22 -4.95 -16.94 2.26
CA CYS A 22 -4.42 -15.67 1.77
C CYS A 22 -4.90 -15.41 0.33
N ALA A 23 -5.44 -14.21 0.08
CA ALA A 23 -5.94 -13.79 -1.23
C ALA A 23 -4.96 -13.97 -2.40
N ARG A 24 -3.65 -13.77 -2.16
CA ARG A 24 -2.62 -13.82 -3.22
C ARG A 24 -2.02 -15.20 -3.45
N HIS A 25 -1.82 -15.98 -2.39
CA HIS A 25 -1.03 -17.22 -2.45
C HIS A 25 -1.83 -18.48 -2.12
N GLY A 26 -3.07 -18.38 -1.63
CA GLY A 26 -3.86 -19.54 -1.17
C GLY A 26 -3.38 -20.19 0.12
N LEU A 27 -2.19 -19.84 0.61
CA LEU A 27 -1.63 -20.38 1.85
C LEU A 27 -2.48 -20.02 3.08
N PRO A 28 -2.43 -20.83 4.17
CA PRO A 28 -3.14 -20.54 5.41
C PRO A 28 -2.73 -19.18 6.00
N SER A 29 -3.69 -18.55 6.66
CA SER A 29 -3.55 -17.26 7.32
C SER A 29 -2.64 -17.42 8.54
N ALA A 30 -1.50 -16.74 8.51
CA ALA A 30 -0.60 -16.66 9.65
C ALA A 30 -0.89 -15.41 10.49
N ARG A 31 -1.42 -14.35 9.86
CA ARG A 31 -1.73 -13.09 10.53
C ARG A 31 -2.91 -12.40 9.88
N ARG A 32 -3.78 -11.83 10.71
CA ARG A 32 -4.84 -10.92 10.28
C ARG A 32 -4.41 -9.48 10.48
N VAL A 33 -4.67 -8.63 9.50
CA VAL A 33 -4.29 -7.21 9.56
C VAL A 33 -5.44 -6.32 9.15
N ASP A 34 -5.51 -5.18 9.82
CA ASP A 34 -6.46 -4.14 9.51
C ASP A 34 -5.77 -3.07 8.66
N PHE A 35 -6.44 -2.61 7.61
CA PHE A 35 -5.93 -1.53 6.78
C PHE A 35 -7.04 -0.76 6.11
N ALA A 36 -6.71 0.46 5.71
CA ALA A 36 -7.59 1.30 4.92
C ALA A 36 -7.27 1.16 3.43
N LEU A 37 -8.28 0.91 2.61
CA LEU A 37 -8.23 1.09 1.16
C LEU A 37 -8.81 2.46 0.80
N GLN A 38 -8.09 3.19 -0.05
CA GLN A 38 -8.54 4.45 -0.61
C GLN A 38 -9.15 4.19 -1.99
N SER A 39 -10.39 4.62 -2.22
CA SER A 39 -10.96 4.64 -3.58
C SER A 39 -10.10 5.54 -4.46
N ARG A 40 -9.97 5.16 -5.73
CA ARG A 40 -9.23 5.95 -6.72
C ARG A 40 -10.21 6.49 -7.74
N PRO A 41 -10.97 7.54 -7.39
CA PRO A 41 -11.96 8.11 -8.30
C PRO A 41 -11.26 8.54 -9.58
N LYS A 42 -11.79 8.09 -10.72
CA LYS A 42 -11.33 8.50 -12.03
C LYS A 42 -11.65 9.99 -12.18
N LEU A 43 -10.61 10.84 -12.17
CA LEU A 43 -10.77 12.28 -12.38
C LEU A 43 -11.14 12.52 -13.84
N THR A 44 -12.44 12.58 -14.12
CA THR A 44 -12.96 12.93 -15.45
C THR A 44 -12.68 14.41 -15.72
N GLY A 45 -11.79 14.70 -16.68
CA GLY A 45 -11.59 16.06 -17.19
C GLY A 45 -10.20 16.69 -17.05
N SER A 46 -9.11 15.92 -16.89
CA SER A 46 -7.76 16.50 -16.78
C SER A 46 -6.96 16.40 -18.08
N ASN A 47 -6.82 17.52 -18.78
CA ASN A 47 -5.91 17.66 -19.91
C ASN A 47 -4.47 17.62 -19.37
N PRO A 48 -3.64 16.61 -19.71
CA PRO A 48 -2.31 16.42 -19.10
C PRO A 48 -1.31 17.55 -19.43
N ALA A 49 -1.64 18.41 -20.40
CA ALA A 49 -0.80 19.51 -20.88
C ALA A 49 -0.72 20.74 -19.95
N LEU A 50 -1.61 20.89 -18.96
CA LEU A 50 -1.65 22.07 -18.06
C LEU A 50 -0.92 21.87 -16.71
N GLY A 51 -0.18 20.76 -16.54
CA GLY A 51 0.33 20.28 -15.25
C GLY A 51 1.69 20.82 -14.78
N GLY A 52 2.10 22.03 -15.16
CA GLY A 52 3.46 22.54 -14.88
C GLY A 52 3.69 23.15 -13.49
N ASN A 53 2.65 23.68 -12.84
CA ASN A 53 2.83 24.54 -11.65
C ASN A 53 2.47 23.85 -10.32
N VAL A 54 3.22 24.15 -9.25
CA VAL A 54 3.05 23.58 -7.89
C VAL A 54 1.61 23.79 -7.36
N LEU A 55 1.00 24.94 -7.66
CA LEU A 55 -0.39 25.25 -7.30
C LEU A 55 -1.40 24.35 -8.02
N ALA A 56 -1.19 24.04 -9.30
CA ALA A 56 -2.04 23.10 -10.04
C ALA A 56 -1.88 21.66 -9.53
N THR A 57 -0.71 21.32 -9.00
CA THR A 57 -0.49 20.02 -8.33
C THR A 57 -1.16 19.97 -6.97
N ALA A 58 -1.11 21.05 -6.18
CA ALA A 58 -1.80 21.16 -4.90
C ALA A 58 -3.33 21.08 -5.06
N GLY A 59 -3.90 21.78 -6.06
CA GLY A 59 -5.33 21.71 -6.39
C GLY A 59 -5.77 20.29 -6.76
N ARG A 60 -4.96 19.57 -7.55
CA ARG A 60 -5.23 18.15 -7.89
C ARG A 60 -5.17 17.24 -6.66
N VAL A 61 -4.24 17.47 -5.74
CA VAL A 61 -4.14 16.70 -4.49
C VAL A 61 -5.35 16.97 -3.60
N ALA A 62 -5.80 18.22 -3.51
CA ALA A 62 -7.00 18.59 -2.75
C ALA A 62 -8.27 17.98 -3.34
N GLU A 63 -8.46 18.07 -4.66
CA GLU A 63 -9.63 17.50 -5.35
C GLU A 63 -9.64 15.97 -5.28
N HIS A 64 -8.46 15.33 -5.34
CA HIS A 64 -8.33 13.90 -5.12
C HIS A 64 -8.66 13.55 -3.66
N ALA A 65 -8.15 14.30 -2.69
CA ALA A 65 -8.41 14.06 -1.26
C ALA A 65 -9.90 14.18 -0.90
N GLU A 66 -10.62 15.13 -1.50
CA GLU A 66 -12.05 15.33 -1.28
C GLU A 66 -12.91 14.16 -1.80
N LYS A 67 -12.51 13.56 -2.93
CA LYS A 67 -13.24 12.47 -3.59
C LYS A 67 -12.82 11.08 -3.12
N VAL A 68 -11.68 10.95 -2.43
CA VAL A 68 -11.21 9.67 -1.90
C VAL A 68 -12.09 9.22 -0.75
N ARG A 69 -12.76 8.08 -0.93
CA ARG A 69 -13.43 7.35 0.16
C ARG A 69 -12.45 6.37 0.76
N VAL A 70 -12.31 6.43 2.08
CA VAL A 70 -11.44 5.53 2.83
C VAL A 70 -12.29 4.41 3.42
N THR A 71 -12.17 3.22 2.85
CA THR A 71 -12.81 2.01 3.36
C THR A 71 -11.86 1.32 4.33
N ARG A 72 -12.21 1.28 5.61
CA ARG A 72 -11.46 0.50 6.60
C ARG A 72 -11.85 -0.97 6.46
N ILE A 73 -10.85 -1.83 6.39
CA ILE A 73 -10.99 -3.28 6.28
C ILE A 73 -10.33 -3.89 7.51
N ALA A 74 -11.12 -4.65 8.27
CA ALA A 74 -10.63 -5.37 9.44
C ALA A 74 -10.38 -6.86 9.10
N GLY A 75 -9.37 -7.46 9.72
CA GLY A 75 -9.21 -8.90 9.77
C GLY A 75 -8.69 -9.57 8.49
N TRP A 76 -8.03 -8.86 7.58
CA TRP A 76 -7.62 -9.43 6.29
C TRP A 76 -6.56 -10.54 6.45
N PRO A 77 -6.76 -11.73 5.86
CA PRO A 77 -5.84 -12.86 6.02
C PRO A 77 -4.56 -12.69 5.20
N LEU A 78 -3.41 -12.71 5.88
CA LEU A 78 -2.08 -12.75 5.28
C LEU A 78 -1.37 -14.06 5.63
N CYS A 79 -0.80 -14.70 4.61
CA CYS A 79 0.13 -15.82 4.81
C CYS A 79 1.52 -15.34 5.24
N ASP A 80 2.32 -16.25 5.79
CA ASP A 80 3.71 -15.97 6.20
C ASP A 80 4.57 -15.37 5.09
N ARG A 81 4.35 -15.78 3.84
CA ARG A 81 5.10 -15.25 2.69
C ARG A 81 4.80 -13.76 2.49
N CYS A 82 3.53 -13.35 2.57
CA CYS A 82 3.15 -11.94 2.49
C CYS A 82 3.69 -11.13 3.67
N VAL A 83 3.62 -11.68 4.88
CA VAL A 83 4.14 -11.04 6.10
C VAL A 83 5.67 -10.85 6.00
N ARG A 84 6.39 -11.89 5.56
CA ARG A 84 7.84 -11.82 5.34
C ARG A 84 8.21 -10.79 4.29
N THR A 85 7.56 -10.81 3.12
CA THR A 85 7.81 -9.82 2.07
C THR A 85 7.57 -8.39 2.57
N ARG A 86 6.48 -8.16 3.32
CA ARG A 86 6.21 -6.86 3.95
C ARG A 86 7.34 -6.44 4.89
N ARG A 87 7.76 -7.33 5.80
CA ARG A 87 8.84 -7.06 6.75
C ARG A 87 10.14 -6.74 6.03
N TRP A 88 10.52 -7.52 5.01
CA TRP A 88 11.71 -7.27 4.21
C TRP A 88 11.70 -5.91 3.55
N TRP A 89 10.58 -5.51 2.91
CA TRP A 89 10.48 -4.18 2.30
C TRP A 89 10.51 -3.05 3.33
N LEU A 90 9.89 -3.22 4.50
CA LEU A 90 9.98 -2.23 5.58
C LEU A 90 11.40 -2.13 6.16
N LEU A 91 12.11 -3.24 6.28
CA LEU A 91 13.51 -3.26 6.70
C LEU A 91 14.39 -2.51 5.69
N ILE A 92 14.23 -2.79 4.40
CA ILE A 92 14.95 -2.07 3.33
C ILE A 92 14.63 -0.57 3.40
N ALA A 93 13.36 -0.20 3.53
CA ALA A 93 12.96 1.21 3.67
C ALA A 93 13.61 1.88 4.90
N SER A 94 13.63 1.17 6.03
CA SER A 94 14.23 1.64 7.27
C SER A 94 15.74 1.82 7.14
N VAL A 95 16.45 0.85 6.53
CA VAL A 95 17.89 0.94 6.26
C VAL A 95 18.21 2.09 5.31
N CYS A 96 17.43 2.27 4.24
CA CYS A 96 17.62 3.41 3.33
C CYS A 96 17.43 4.75 4.05
N PHE A 97 16.38 4.87 4.86
CA PHE A 97 16.09 6.11 5.57
C PHE A 97 17.15 6.41 6.64
N TRP A 98 17.36 5.49 7.58
CA TRP A 98 18.31 5.68 8.68
C TRP A 98 19.76 5.68 8.20
N GLY A 99 20.11 4.83 7.24
CA GLY A 99 21.44 4.83 6.63
C GLY A 99 21.71 6.13 5.87
N GLY A 100 20.72 6.64 5.12
CA GLY A 100 20.83 7.91 4.42
C GLY A 100 20.99 9.09 5.38
N LEU A 101 20.21 9.10 6.46
CA LEU A 101 20.29 10.12 7.51
C LEU A 101 21.63 10.06 8.27
N ALA A 102 22.10 8.86 8.64
CA ALA A 102 23.38 8.69 9.32
C ALA A 102 24.56 9.14 8.44
N LEU A 103 24.53 8.81 7.14
CA LEU A 103 25.54 9.29 6.19
C LEU A 103 25.53 10.81 6.07
N LEU A 104 24.34 11.43 6.00
CA LEU A 104 24.20 12.87 5.92
C LEU A 104 24.76 13.57 7.16
N ILE A 105 24.35 13.13 8.36
CA ILE A 105 24.83 13.69 9.63
C ILE A 105 26.34 13.46 9.77
N GLY A 106 26.82 12.26 9.46
CA GLY A 106 28.25 11.93 9.50
C GLY A 106 29.08 12.82 8.57
N ALA A 107 28.60 13.09 7.35
CA ALA A 107 29.25 13.99 6.41
C ALA A 107 29.31 15.44 6.93
N ILE A 108 28.22 15.92 7.55
CA ILE A 108 28.17 17.26 8.15
C ILE A 108 29.17 17.38 9.32
N VAL A 109 29.17 16.42 10.25
CA VAL A 109 30.10 16.42 11.39
C VAL A 109 31.54 16.35 10.91
N ALA A 110 31.85 15.45 9.97
CA ALA A 110 33.19 15.33 9.40
C ALA A 110 33.64 16.62 8.71
N ARG A 111 32.73 17.34 8.04
CA ARG A 111 33.03 18.65 7.44
C ARG A 111 33.32 19.72 8.48
N ILE A 112 32.61 19.71 9.62
CA ILE A 112 32.85 20.66 10.71
C ILE A 112 34.21 20.40 11.36
N VAL A 113 34.57 19.13 11.59
CA VAL A 113 35.80 18.76 12.30
C VAL A 113 37.05 18.80 11.41
N ALA A 114 36.97 18.26 10.19
CA ALA A 114 38.11 18.10 9.29
C ALA A 114 38.23 19.21 8.22
N GLY A 115 37.30 20.17 8.20
CA GLY A 115 37.30 21.28 7.25
C GLY A 115 36.81 20.93 5.84
N GLN A 116 37.14 21.79 4.87
CA GLN A 116 36.69 21.64 3.49
C GLN A 116 37.50 20.57 2.75
N SER A 117 36.91 19.38 2.58
CA SER A 117 37.36 18.42 1.57
C SER A 117 36.24 18.12 0.57
N ALA A 118 36.57 18.12 -0.72
CA ALA A 118 35.62 17.79 -1.78
C ALA A 118 35.09 16.34 -1.66
N VAL A 119 35.87 15.46 -1.03
CA VAL A 119 35.55 14.05 -0.80
C VAL A 119 34.32 13.88 0.11
N LEU A 120 34.06 14.84 1.01
CA LEU A 120 32.87 14.82 1.89
C LEU A 120 31.55 15.13 1.15
N GLY A 121 31.62 15.59 -0.11
CA GLY A 121 30.42 15.75 -0.95
C GLY A 121 29.76 14.42 -1.32
N ILE A 122 30.56 13.35 -1.47
CA ILE A 122 30.07 12.01 -1.84
C ILE A 122 29.11 11.42 -0.80
N PRO A 123 29.46 11.31 0.51
CA PRO A 123 28.54 10.79 1.51
C PRO A 123 27.33 11.71 1.72
N MET A 124 27.47 13.02 1.51
CA MET A 124 26.36 13.97 1.62
C MET A 124 25.32 13.74 0.51
N ILE A 125 25.76 13.68 -0.75
CA ILE A 125 24.88 13.38 -1.89
C ILE A 125 24.32 11.96 -1.77
N GLY A 126 25.15 10.98 -1.43
CA GLY A 126 24.73 9.59 -1.22
C GLY A 126 23.65 9.47 -0.14
N GLY A 127 23.81 10.17 0.98
CA GLY A 127 22.82 10.21 2.06
C GLY A 127 21.48 10.79 1.61
N ILE A 128 21.50 11.90 0.85
CA ILE A 128 20.30 12.53 0.29
C ILE A 128 19.60 11.60 -0.70
N VAL A 129 20.33 11.03 -1.65
CA VAL A 129 19.76 10.10 -2.65
C VAL A 129 19.12 8.91 -1.97
N LEU A 130 19.78 8.33 -0.96
CA LEU A 130 19.28 7.19 -0.24
C LEU A 130 18.02 7.52 0.58
N ALA A 131 17.97 8.70 1.20
CA ALA A 131 16.79 9.18 1.91
C ALA A 131 15.61 9.45 0.96
N ILE A 132 15.85 10.04 -0.21
CA ILE A 132 14.83 10.28 -1.24
C ILE A 132 14.33 8.95 -1.84
N ALA A 133 15.18 7.93 -1.91
CA ALA A 133 14.79 6.61 -2.41
C ALA A 133 13.96 5.79 -1.41
N ALA A 134 14.02 6.11 -0.11
CA ALA A 134 13.36 5.35 0.97
C ALA A 134 11.82 5.17 0.85
N PRO A 135 11.03 6.10 0.25
CA PRO A 135 9.60 5.88 0.04
C PRO A 135 9.28 4.73 -0.93
N ALA A 136 10.16 4.43 -1.89
CA ALA A 136 9.91 3.37 -2.88
C ALA A 136 9.73 1.97 -2.24
N PRO A 137 10.65 1.47 -1.40
CA PRO A 137 10.45 0.21 -0.68
C PRO A 137 9.27 0.27 0.29
N PHE A 138 8.96 1.44 0.87
CA PHE A 138 7.78 1.60 1.71
C PHE A 138 6.47 1.37 0.93
N VAL A 139 6.36 1.93 -0.28
CA VAL A 139 5.23 1.69 -1.20
C VAL A 139 5.16 0.22 -1.61
N LEU A 140 6.30 -0.46 -1.80
CA LEU A 140 6.34 -1.90 -2.08
C LEU A 140 5.87 -2.75 -0.89
N ALA A 141 6.07 -2.26 0.33
CA ALA A 141 5.57 -2.88 1.55
C ALA A 141 4.08 -2.61 1.83
N SER A 142 3.43 -1.75 1.03
CA SER A 142 2.04 -1.36 1.26
C SER A 142 1.08 -2.54 1.12
N LEU A 143 0.14 -2.63 2.07
CA LEU A 143 -0.84 -3.71 2.11
C LEU A 143 -1.68 -3.82 0.82
N PRO A 144 -2.18 -2.73 0.20
CA PRO A 144 -2.94 -2.82 -1.05
C PRO A 144 -2.14 -3.45 -2.20
N ARG A 145 -0.81 -3.24 -2.24
CA ARG A 145 0.06 -3.81 -3.27
C ARG A 145 0.37 -5.28 -3.00
N ILE A 146 0.52 -5.67 -1.73
CA ILE A 146 0.78 -7.05 -1.33
C ILE A 146 -0.46 -7.92 -1.53
N THR A 147 -1.64 -7.42 -1.14
CA THR A 147 -2.92 -8.14 -1.24
C THR A 147 -3.56 -8.06 -2.61
N ARG A 148 -3.08 -7.14 -3.49
CA ARG A 148 -3.70 -6.81 -4.79
C ARG A 148 -5.17 -6.40 -4.64
N ALA A 149 -5.55 -5.93 -3.46
CA ALA A 149 -6.88 -5.41 -3.18
C ALA A 149 -6.94 -3.91 -3.51
N ARG A 150 -8.03 -3.49 -4.13
CA ARG A 150 -8.38 -2.10 -4.40
C ARG A 150 -9.85 -1.91 -4.07
N THR A 151 -10.25 -0.72 -3.68
CA THR A 151 -11.68 -0.37 -3.64
C THR A 151 -12.16 0.00 -5.04
N SER A 152 -13.46 -0.21 -5.30
CA SER A 152 -14.13 0.32 -6.48
C SER A 152 -14.10 1.85 -6.46
N ASP A 153 -14.34 2.47 -7.62
CA ASP A 153 -14.32 3.93 -7.76
C ASP A 153 -15.35 4.60 -6.83
N ASP A 154 -16.51 3.95 -6.64
CA ASP A 154 -17.57 4.39 -5.73
C ASP A 154 -17.31 4.03 -4.25
N GLY A 155 -16.27 3.24 -3.97
CA GLY A 155 -15.93 2.76 -2.63
C GLY A 155 -16.86 1.68 -2.05
N GLY A 156 -17.91 1.29 -2.77
CA GLY A 156 -18.90 0.30 -2.32
C GLY A 156 -18.45 -1.16 -2.37
N ALA A 157 -17.35 -1.47 -3.07
CA ALA A 157 -16.82 -2.82 -3.16
C ALA A 157 -15.29 -2.88 -3.06
N VAL A 158 -14.76 -3.99 -2.57
CA VAL A 158 -13.34 -4.34 -2.59
C VAL A 158 -13.10 -5.31 -3.74
N LEU A 159 -12.31 -4.86 -4.71
CA LEU A 159 -11.85 -5.60 -5.87
C LEU A 159 -10.49 -6.26 -5.56
N VAL A 160 -10.42 -7.58 -5.63
CA VAL A 160 -9.16 -8.32 -5.52
C VAL A 160 -8.76 -8.80 -6.90
N ARG A 161 -7.59 -8.37 -7.38
CA ARG A 161 -7.06 -8.79 -8.69
C ARG A 161 -6.21 -10.06 -8.54
N ASP A 162 -6.42 -11.01 -9.44
CA ASP A 162 -5.74 -12.32 -9.47
C ASP A 162 -5.85 -13.06 -8.14
N ALA A 163 -7.08 -13.15 -7.61
CA ALA A 163 -7.31 -13.87 -6.37
C ALA A 163 -7.00 -15.37 -6.57
N HIS A 164 -6.33 -15.98 -5.60
CA HIS A 164 -6.10 -17.42 -5.61
C HIS A 164 -7.43 -18.18 -5.55
N PRO A 165 -7.61 -19.27 -6.32
CA PRO A 165 -8.88 -19.99 -6.39
C PRO A 165 -9.38 -20.45 -5.02
N GLU A 166 -8.52 -20.95 -4.14
CA GLU A 166 -8.92 -21.37 -2.78
C GLU A 166 -9.53 -20.22 -1.96
N PHE A 167 -8.97 -19.01 -2.07
CA PHE A 167 -9.53 -17.83 -1.39
C PHE A 167 -10.90 -17.50 -1.97
N ALA A 168 -11.03 -17.47 -3.30
CA ALA A 168 -12.29 -17.18 -3.95
C ALA A 168 -13.37 -18.21 -3.59
N THR A 169 -13.04 -19.49 -3.51
CA THR A 169 -13.96 -20.56 -3.10
C THR A 169 -14.40 -20.40 -1.66
N GLN A 170 -13.48 -20.11 -0.73
CA GLN A 170 -13.82 -19.92 0.68
C GLN A 170 -14.72 -18.70 0.87
N VAL A 171 -14.43 -17.62 0.15
CA VAL A 171 -15.23 -16.41 0.23
C VAL A 171 -16.64 -16.64 -0.32
N ARG A 172 -16.77 -17.28 -1.50
CA ARG A 172 -18.09 -17.61 -2.08
C ARG A 172 -18.90 -18.49 -1.14
N SER A 173 -18.31 -19.56 -0.61
CA SER A 173 -19.02 -20.45 0.29
C SER A 173 -19.43 -19.78 1.61
N THR A 174 -18.68 -18.77 2.07
CA THR A 174 -19.08 -17.96 3.22
C THR A 174 -20.22 -17.00 2.87
N VAL A 175 -20.16 -16.34 1.71
CA VAL A 175 -21.23 -15.44 1.23
C VAL A 175 -22.53 -16.22 1.02
N ASP A 176 -22.48 -17.41 0.42
CA ASP A 176 -23.65 -18.27 0.20
C ASP A 176 -24.29 -18.76 1.51
N ARG A 177 -23.51 -18.81 2.60
CA ARG A 177 -23.98 -19.17 3.95
C ARG A 177 -24.53 -18.00 4.74
N LEU A 178 -24.32 -16.76 4.30
CA LEU A 178 -24.92 -15.62 4.96
C LEU A 178 -26.43 -15.63 4.68
N PRO A 179 -27.28 -15.48 5.71
CA PRO A 179 -28.70 -15.33 5.49
C PRO A 179 -28.90 -14.13 4.57
N GLN A 180 -29.54 -14.35 3.42
CA GLN A 180 -30.04 -13.26 2.59
C GLN A 180 -31.14 -12.57 3.40
N HIS A 181 -30.77 -11.64 4.28
CA HIS A 181 -31.75 -10.79 4.92
C HIS A 181 -32.33 -9.90 3.82
N PRO A 182 -33.61 -10.04 3.46
CA PRO A 182 -34.27 -9.02 2.67
C PRO A 182 -34.32 -7.77 3.56
N GLY A 183 -33.60 -6.73 3.14
CA GLY A 183 -33.82 -5.38 3.63
C GLY A 183 -35.16 -4.85 3.14
#